data_AF-A0A7V9MH58-F1
#
_entry.id   AF-A0A7V9MH58-F1
#
_cell.length_a   1.000
_cell.length_b   1.000
_cell.length_c   1.000
_cell.angle_alpha   90.00
_cell.angle_beta   90.00
_cell.angle_gamma   90.00
#
_symmetry.space_group_name_H-M   'P 1'
#
loop_
_entity.id
_entity.type
_entity.pdbx_description
1 polymer ?
#
loop_
_entity_poly.entity_id
_entity_poly.type
_entity_poly.pdbx_seq_one_letter_code
_entity_poly.pdbx_strand_id
1 'polypeptide(L)'
;MTAIGGRALGDVLRRHPYHVALAALAVGLACAPAPDEVGLAVAGSASLVLACVGLPAQAGLAVVLVLAGSLAGEARLRAVEPVLEGRLVGAQIERRAILLEHPRPGRFGSSAAVQIASASGPRLLAEASRSERWPAGAGPGTRRHASWRCCFARDASRARSRRPCWWLASPTACSAGRASESTQGS
;
A
#
# COMPACT_ATOMS: atom_id res chain seq x y z
N MET A 1 -38.30 10.37 -15.66
CA MET A 1 -37.82 11.68 -15.16
C MET A 1 -36.28 11.74 -14.96
N THR A 2 -35.46 11.06 -15.79
CA THR A 2 -33.98 11.01 -15.66
C THR A 2 -33.22 11.73 -16.78
N ALA A 3 -33.91 12.17 -17.84
CA ALA A 3 -33.26 12.73 -19.03
C ALA A 3 -32.67 14.15 -18.85
N ILE A 4 -33.17 14.93 -17.88
CA ILE A 4 -32.73 16.32 -17.65
C ILE A 4 -31.38 16.37 -16.92
N GLY A 5 -31.16 15.46 -15.97
CA GLY A 5 -29.90 15.39 -15.22
C GLY A 5 -28.69 15.00 -16.08
N GLY A 6 -28.89 14.13 -17.07
CA GLY A 6 -27.80 13.65 -17.93
C GLY A 6 -27.16 14.75 -18.79
N ARG A 7 -27.97 15.70 -19.30
CA ARG A 7 -27.45 16.80 -20.14
C ARG A 7 -26.64 17.82 -19.34
N ALA A 8 -27.12 18.20 -18.17
CA ALA A 8 -26.39 19.12 -17.28
C ALA A 8 -25.04 18.53 -16.85
N LEU A 9 -25.00 17.23 -16.53
CA LEU A 9 -23.75 16.54 -16.23
C LEU A 9 -22.80 16.51 -17.45
N GLY A 10 -23.33 16.25 -18.65
CA GLY A 10 -22.55 16.27 -19.88
C GLY A 10 -21.89 17.62 -20.17
N ASP A 11 -22.61 18.72 -19.95
CA ASP A 11 -22.06 20.06 -20.16
C ASP A 11 -20.95 20.40 -19.17
N VAL A 12 -21.08 19.98 -17.90
CA VAL A 12 -20.01 20.13 -16.90
C VAL A 12 -18.78 19.31 -17.29
N LEU A 13 -18.97 18.05 -17.70
CA LEU A 13 -17.87 17.17 -18.12
C LEU A 13 -17.16 17.71 -19.38
N ARG A 14 -17.90 18.31 -20.32
CA ARG A 14 -17.33 18.94 -21.52
C ARG A 14 -16.48 20.17 -21.20
N ARG A 15 -16.85 20.95 -20.19
CA ARG A 15 -16.06 22.12 -19.75
C ARG A 15 -14.77 21.73 -19.05
N HIS A 16 -14.68 20.51 -18.53
CA HIS A 16 -13.59 20.04 -17.67
C HIS A 16 -12.99 18.70 -18.13
N PRO A 17 -12.54 18.56 -19.40
CA PRO A 17 -12.09 17.29 -19.94
C PRO A 17 -10.88 16.71 -19.18
N TYR A 18 -10.00 17.58 -18.67
CA TYR A 18 -8.84 17.18 -17.88
C TYR A 18 -9.20 16.50 -16.55
N HIS A 19 -10.29 16.93 -15.90
CA HIS A 19 -10.73 16.31 -14.65
C HIS A 19 -11.29 14.91 -14.89
N VAL A 20 -11.98 14.68 -16.01
CA VAL A 20 -12.48 13.36 -16.41
C VAL A 20 -11.32 12.41 -16.68
N ALA A 21 -10.29 12.87 -17.40
CA ALA A 21 -9.09 12.09 -17.67
C ALA A 21 -8.34 11.75 -16.36
N LEU A 22 -8.15 12.72 -15.47
CA LEU A 22 -7.46 12.51 -14.19
C LEU A 22 -8.24 11.54 -13.29
N ALA A 23 -9.57 11.66 -13.24
CA ALA A 23 -10.42 10.75 -12.48
C ALA A 23 -10.36 9.32 -13.04
N ALA A 24 -10.44 9.15 -14.36
CA ALA A 24 -10.31 7.85 -15.02
C ALA A 24 -8.95 7.19 -14.70
N LEU A 25 -7.86 7.95 -14.78
CA LEU A 25 -6.53 7.47 -14.44
C LEU A 25 -6.42 7.07 -12.96
N ALA A 26 -6.93 7.91 -12.04
CA ALA A 26 -6.91 7.64 -10.61
C ALA A 26 -7.72 6.40 -10.24
N VAL A 27 -8.87 6.20 -10.89
CA VAL A 27 -9.69 5.00 -10.75
C VAL A 27 -8.94 3.76 -11.26
N GLY A 28 -8.28 3.85 -12.42
CA GLY A 28 -7.42 2.78 -12.94
C GLY A 28 -6.32 2.38 -11.97
N LEU A 29 -5.61 3.35 -11.41
CA LEU A 29 -4.58 3.13 -10.39
C LEU A 29 -5.13 2.48 -9.11
N ALA A 30 -6.32 2.88 -8.66
CA ALA A 30 -6.98 2.32 -7.49
C ALA A 30 -7.45 0.86 -7.71
N CYS A 31 -7.68 0.46 -8.97
CA CYS A 31 -8.07 -0.90 -9.34
C CYS A 31 -6.87 -1.85 -9.49
N ALA A 32 -5.63 -1.36 -9.45
CA ALA A 32 -4.43 -2.19 -9.62
C ALA A 32 -4.32 -3.42 -8.67
N PRO A 33 -4.76 -3.37 -7.40
CA PRO A 33 -4.74 -4.56 -6.53
C PRO A 33 -5.99 -5.45 -6.67
N ALA A 34 -6.97 -5.07 -7.49
CA ALA A 34 -8.22 -5.81 -7.66
C ALA A 34 -8.07 -6.88 -8.75
N PRO A 35 -8.88 -7.96 -8.73
CA PRO A 35 -8.90 -8.93 -9.81
C PRO A 35 -9.35 -8.29 -11.14
N ASP A 36 -8.84 -8.79 -12.26
CA ASP A 36 -9.05 -8.22 -13.61
C ASP A 36 -10.54 -7.99 -13.96
N GLU A 37 -11.41 -8.86 -13.46
CA GLU A 37 -12.87 -8.76 -13.62
C GLU A 37 -13.42 -7.42 -13.09
N VAL A 38 -12.90 -6.93 -11.96
CA VAL A 38 -13.32 -5.66 -11.35
C VAL A 38 -12.84 -4.49 -12.19
N GLY A 39 -11.62 -4.54 -12.72
CA GLY A 39 -11.08 -3.52 -13.61
C GLY A 39 -11.93 -3.37 -14.88
N LEU A 40 -12.31 -4.50 -15.50
CA LEU A 40 -13.21 -4.54 -16.65
C LEU A 40 -14.61 -4.01 -16.33
N ALA A 41 -15.18 -4.39 -15.20
CA ALA A 41 -16.50 -3.91 -14.77
C ALA A 41 -16.50 -2.38 -14.56
N VAL A 42 -15.46 -1.85 -13.93
CA VAL A 42 -15.30 -0.40 -13.71
C VAL A 42 -15.14 0.34 -15.04
N ALA A 43 -14.26 -0.13 -15.93
CA ALA A 43 -14.08 0.47 -17.26
C ALA A 43 -15.37 0.43 -18.09
N GLY A 44 -16.11 -0.67 -18.04
CA GLY A 44 -17.40 -0.83 -18.72
C GLY A 44 -18.47 0.12 -18.17
N SER A 45 -18.57 0.24 -16.84
CA SER A 45 -19.52 1.15 -16.20
C SER A 45 -19.25 2.63 -16.53
N ALA A 46 -17.98 3.05 -16.52
CA ALA A 46 -17.58 4.40 -16.90
C ALA A 46 -17.93 4.69 -18.36
N SER A 47 -17.64 3.75 -19.26
CA SER A 47 -17.98 3.85 -20.69
C SER A 47 -19.48 4.00 -20.92
N LEU A 48 -20.29 3.19 -20.22
CA LEU A 48 -21.74 3.22 -20.33
C LEU A 48 -22.29 4.57 -19.88
N VAL A 49 -21.81 5.11 -18.77
CA VAL A 49 -22.21 6.44 -18.27
C VAL A 49 -21.86 7.54 -19.27
N LEU A 50 -20.63 7.54 -19.81
CA LEU A 50 -20.19 8.52 -20.81
C LEU A 50 -20.97 8.41 -22.12
N ALA A 51 -21.31 7.19 -22.55
CA ALA A 51 -22.15 6.95 -23.72
C ALA A 51 -23.59 7.46 -23.50
N CYS A 52 -24.19 7.20 -22.34
CA CYS A 52 -25.53 7.69 -21.98
C CYS A 52 -25.60 9.23 -21.89
N VAL A 53 -24.49 9.88 -21.59
CA VAL A 53 -24.37 11.35 -21.52
C VAL A 53 -24.03 11.99 -22.89
N GLY A 54 -23.86 11.18 -23.94
CA GLY A 54 -23.63 11.66 -25.31
C GLY A 54 -22.19 12.08 -25.58
N LEU A 55 -21.23 11.40 -24.95
CA LEU A 55 -19.79 11.70 -25.01
C LEU A 55 -18.97 10.49 -25.50
N PRO A 56 -19.26 9.92 -26.69
CA PRO A 56 -18.67 8.66 -27.14
C PRO A 56 -17.15 8.74 -27.36
N ALA A 57 -16.63 9.85 -27.86
CA ALA A 57 -15.19 10.03 -28.06
C ALA A 57 -14.42 10.04 -26.72
N GLN A 58 -15.02 10.60 -25.66
CA GLN A 58 -14.43 10.64 -24.33
C GLN A 58 -14.56 9.31 -23.60
N ALA A 59 -15.56 8.49 -23.94
CA ALA A 59 -15.70 7.13 -23.43
C ALA A 59 -14.48 6.27 -23.81
N GLY A 60 -14.06 6.30 -25.08
CA GLY A 60 -12.88 5.56 -25.53
C GLY A 60 -11.60 5.99 -24.79
N LEU A 61 -11.40 7.31 -24.63
CA LEU A 61 -10.24 7.85 -23.91
C LEU A 61 -10.27 7.48 -22.41
N ALA A 62 -11.44 7.48 -21.78
CA ALA A 62 -11.59 7.05 -20.39
C ALA A 62 -11.22 5.58 -20.20
N VAL A 63 -11.65 4.68 -21.10
CA VAL A 63 -11.25 3.26 -21.07
C VAL A 63 -9.74 3.11 -21.15
N VAL A 64 -9.12 3.78 -22.13
CA VAL A 64 -7.66 3.73 -22.31
C VAL A 64 -6.94 4.21 -21.05
N LEU A 65 -7.40 5.29 -20.42
CA LEU A 65 -6.79 5.82 -19.20
C LEU A 65 -6.98 4.89 -17.98
N VAL A 66 -8.15 4.27 -17.83
CA VAL A 66 -8.39 3.28 -16.76
C VAL A 66 -7.45 2.09 -16.94
N LEU A 67 -7.36 1.52 -18.14
CA LEU A 67 -6.47 0.40 -18.45
C LEU A 67 -4.99 0.79 -18.31
N ALA A 68 -4.60 1.98 -18.76
CA ALA A 68 -3.24 2.47 -18.58
C ALA A 68 -2.90 2.66 -17.09
N GLY A 69 -3.83 3.21 -16.31
CA GLY A 69 -3.68 3.38 -14.87
C GLY A 69 -3.55 2.04 -14.13
N SER A 70 -4.36 1.04 -14.50
CA SER A 70 -4.27 -0.29 -13.88
C SER A 70 -2.96 -1.00 -14.23
N LEU A 71 -2.54 -0.96 -15.50
CA LEU A 71 -1.26 -1.53 -15.94
C LEU A 71 -0.07 -0.84 -15.28
N ALA A 72 -0.09 0.49 -15.17
CA ALA A 72 0.94 1.25 -14.48
C ALA A 72 0.99 0.93 -12.98
N GLY A 73 -0.17 0.79 -12.33
CA GLY A 73 -0.28 0.38 -10.94
C GLY A 73 0.24 -1.04 -10.71
N GLU A 74 -0.11 -1.97 -11.60
CA GLU A 74 0.37 -3.35 -11.55
C GLU A 74 1.88 -3.43 -11.79
N ALA A 75 2.41 -2.71 -12.79
CA ALA A 75 3.85 -2.62 -13.03
C ALA A 75 4.60 -2.07 -11.81
N ARG A 76 4.03 -1.06 -11.14
CA ARG A 76 4.58 -0.53 -9.88
C ARG A 76 4.56 -1.58 -8.77
N LEU A 77 3.46 -2.31 -8.61
CA LEU A 77 3.36 -3.38 -7.61
C LEU A 77 4.36 -4.51 -7.91
N ARG A 78 4.46 -4.95 -9.17
CA ARG A 78 5.46 -5.95 -9.63
C ARG A 78 6.90 -5.48 -9.50
N ALA A 79 7.16 -4.17 -9.49
CA ALA A 79 8.50 -3.65 -9.19
C ALA A 79 8.82 -3.73 -7.68
N VAL A 80 7.80 -3.68 -6.83
CA VAL A 80 7.93 -3.76 -5.36
C VAL A 80 7.90 -5.21 -4.88
N GLU A 81 7.15 -6.09 -5.53
CA GLU A 81 6.94 -7.48 -5.11
C GLU A 81 8.24 -8.31 -5.02
N PRO A 82 9.23 -8.22 -5.93
CA PRO A 82 10.50 -8.94 -5.81
C PRO A 82 11.28 -8.60 -4.54
N VAL A 83 11.06 -7.40 -3.97
CA VAL A 83 11.63 -7.00 -2.68
C VAL A 83 10.96 -7.76 -1.51
N LEU A 84 9.71 -8.20 -1.70
CA LEU A 84 8.85 -8.81 -0.68
C LEU A 84 8.77 -10.34 -0.78
N GLU A 85 8.68 -10.89 -1.99
CA GLU A 85 8.36 -12.29 -2.27
C GLU A 85 9.46 -13.29 -1.91
N GLY A 86 10.72 -12.84 -1.89
CA GLY A 86 11.84 -13.79 -1.80
C GLY A 86 12.27 -14.21 -0.40
N ARG A 87 11.98 -13.45 0.67
CA ARG A 87 12.73 -13.64 1.94
C ARG A 87 12.00 -13.42 3.25
N LEU A 88 10.81 -12.82 3.29
CA LEU A 88 10.36 -12.18 4.53
C LEU A 88 9.00 -12.63 5.07
N VAL A 89 8.10 -13.23 4.27
CA VAL A 89 6.76 -13.56 4.78
C VAL A 89 6.84 -14.74 5.75
N GLY A 90 6.63 -14.46 7.05
CA GLY A 90 6.71 -15.46 8.13
C GLY A 90 8.12 -15.86 8.55
N ALA A 91 9.15 -15.39 7.83
CA ALA A 91 10.53 -15.63 8.20
C ALA A 91 10.92 -14.77 9.42
N GLN A 92 11.62 -15.38 10.37
CA GLN A 92 12.36 -14.65 11.39
C GLN A 92 13.63 -14.12 10.73
N ILE A 93 13.77 -12.80 10.68
CA ILE A 93 14.95 -12.16 10.09
C ILE A 93 15.80 -11.59 11.21
N GLU A 94 16.97 -12.19 11.38
CA GLU A 94 18.03 -11.67 12.24
C GLU A 94 19.03 -10.94 11.36
N ARG A 95 18.84 -9.63 11.22
CA ARG A 95 19.72 -8.77 10.45
C ARG A 95 19.97 -7.48 11.22
N ARG A 96 21.12 -6.87 10.96
CA ARG A 96 21.40 -5.52 11.42
C ARG A 96 20.48 -4.56 10.70
N ALA A 97 19.85 -3.66 11.44
CA ALA A 97 19.06 -2.56 10.90
C ALA A 97 19.65 -1.23 11.39
N ILE A 98 19.56 -0.22 10.52
CA ILE A 98 19.95 1.16 10.81
C ILE A 98 18.65 1.95 10.95
N LEU A 99 18.47 2.60 12.09
CA LEU A 99 17.35 3.49 12.30
C LEU A 99 17.55 4.76 11.47
N LEU A 100 16.60 5.10 10.59
CA LEU A 100 16.69 6.26 9.70
C LEU A 100 16.09 7.52 10.32
N GLU A 101 15.11 7.37 11.19
CA GLU A 101 14.44 8.48 11.87
C GLU A 101 14.18 8.17 13.35
N HIS A 102 13.92 9.21 14.13
CA HIS A 102 13.53 9.02 15.52
C HIS A 102 12.16 8.33 15.61
N PRO A 103 11.95 7.40 16.56
CA PRO A 103 10.64 6.76 16.71
C PRO A 103 9.55 7.78 17.01
N ARG A 104 8.50 7.79 16.17
CA ARG A 104 7.35 8.71 16.32
C ARG A 104 6.21 7.99 17.03
N PRO A 105 5.63 8.55 18.10
CA PRO A 105 4.47 7.97 18.74
C PRO A 105 3.23 8.08 17.83
N GLY A 106 2.40 7.05 17.84
CA GLY A 106 1.14 6.97 17.09
C GLY A 106 0.04 6.29 17.90
N ARG A 107 -1.18 6.27 17.36
CA ARG A 107 -2.34 5.67 18.05
C ARG A 107 -2.13 4.20 18.42
N PHE A 108 -1.33 3.48 17.65
CA PHE A 108 -1.13 2.03 17.75
C PHE A 108 0.22 1.62 18.34
N GLY A 109 1.02 2.56 18.84
CA GLY A 109 2.37 2.28 19.33
C GLY A 109 3.33 3.37 18.89
N SER A 110 4.51 2.99 18.42
CA SER A 110 5.48 3.91 17.87
C SER A 110 6.13 3.32 16.63
N SER A 111 6.37 4.14 15.62
CA SER A 111 6.90 3.72 14.33
C SER A 111 8.17 4.45 13.98
N ALA A 112 9.10 3.78 13.31
CA ALA A 112 10.31 4.39 12.78
C ALA A 112 10.70 3.74 11.45
N ALA A 113 11.10 4.56 10.47
CA ALA A 113 11.79 4.06 9.29
C ALA A 113 13.14 3.42 9.69
N VAL A 114 13.36 2.19 9.25
CA VAL A 114 14.60 1.43 9.40
C VAL A 114 15.10 1.01 8.03
N GLN A 115 16.41 0.88 7.88
CA GLN A 115 17.04 0.29 6.70
C GLN A 115 17.75 -0.98 7.11
N ILE A 116 17.53 -2.08 6.39
CA ILE A 116 18.35 -3.29 6.59
C ILE A 116 19.79 -2.93 6.19
N ALA A 117 20.76 -3.23 7.06
CA ALA A 117 22.16 -2.94 6.83
C ALA A 117 22.74 -3.87 5.75
N SER A 118 22.41 -3.57 4.50
CA SER A 118 23.05 -4.04 3.27
C SER A 118 23.25 -2.85 2.34
N ALA A 119 24.19 -2.93 1.40
CA ALA A 119 24.59 -1.80 0.54
C ALA A 119 23.41 -1.14 -0.21
N SER A 120 22.33 -1.89 -0.46
CA SER A 120 21.09 -1.46 -1.09
C SER A 120 19.84 -1.92 -0.33
N GLY A 121 19.95 -2.09 0.98
CA GLY A 121 18.88 -2.68 1.79
C GLY A 121 17.58 -1.89 1.72
N PRO A 122 16.42 -2.57 1.66
CA PRO A 122 15.13 -1.90 1.58
C PRO A 122 14.89 -1.07 2.84
N ARG A 123 14.20 0.06 2.65
CA ARG A 123 13.66 0.85 3.75
C ARG A 123 12.35 0.20 4.17
N LEU A 124 12.26 -0.12 5.46
CA LEU A 124 11.09 -0.71 6.08
C LEU A 124 10.57 0.24 7.15
N LEU A 125 9.27 0.15 7.42
CA LEU A 125 8.70 0.78 8.61
C LEU A 125 8.68 -0.26 9.72
N ALA A 126 9.38 0.01 10.81
CA ALA A 126 9.33 -0.81 12.00
C ALA A 126 8.32 -0.20 12.98
N GLU A 127 7.45 -1.04 13.52
CA GLU A 127 6.45 -0.67 14.51
C GLU A 127 6.74 -1.40 15.82
N ALA A 128 6.73 -0.66 16.92
CA ALA A 128 6.77 -1.19 18.27
C ALA A 128 5.40 -0.97 18.92
N SER A 129 4.84 -2.03 19.48
CA SER A 129 3.59 -1.96 20.26
C SER A 129 3.77 -1.07 21.49
N ARG A 130 2.68 -0.60 22.12
CA ARG A 130 2.77 0.23 23.34
C ARG A 130 3.48 -0.45 24.51
N SER A 131 3.46 -1.79 24.53
CA SER A 131 4.14 -2.62 25.53
C SER A 131 5.63 -2.78 25.25
N GLU A 132 6.06 -2.59 24.01
CA GLU A 132 7.46 -2.69 23.60
C GLU A 132 8.08 -1.30 23.56
N ARG A 133 9.27 -1.17 24.16
CA ARG A 133 10.01 0.07 24.13
C ARG A 133 11.11 -0.04 23.09
N TRP A 134 11.27 1.03 22.31
CA TRP A 134 12.49 1.22 21.55
C TRP A 134 13.70 1.19 22.51
N PRO A 135 14.85 0.66 22.08
CA PRO A 135 16.06 0.68 22.88
C PRO A 135 16.39 2.11 23.32
N ALA A 136 16.93 2.26 24.52
CA ALA A 136 17.40 3.56 25.00
C ALA A 136 18.44 4.13 24.02
N GLY A 137 18.30 5.42 23.68
CA GLY A 137 19.20 6.08 22.73
C GLY A 137 18.95 5.76 21.25
N ALA A 138 17.77 5.26 20.88
CA ALA A 138 17.38 5.02 19.49
C ALA A 138 17.25 6.34 18.69
N GLY A 139 18.40 6.88 18.26
CA GLY A 139 18.48 8.03 17.34
C GLY A 139 18.77 7.59 15.89
N PRO A 140 18.58 8.50 14.92
CA PRO A 140 19.01 8.28 13.54
C PRO A 140 20.48 7.82 13.47
N GLY A 141 20.77 6.84 12.61
CA GLY A 141 22.12 6.27 12.44
C GLY A 141 22.49 5.16 13.42
N THR A 142 21.66 4.90 14.44
CA THR A 142 21.91 3.83 15.41
C THR A 142 21.82 2.46 14.71
N ARG A 143 22.92 1.69 14.75
CA ARG A 143 22.99 0.30 14.26
C ARG A 143 22.62 -0.66 15.38
N ARG A 144 21.66 -1.54 15.14
CA ARG A 144 21.36 -2.62 16.09
C ARG A 144 21.16 -3.94 15.36
N HIS A 145 21.60 -5.01 16.01
CA HIS A 145 21.10 -6.35 15.72
C HIS A 145 19.69 -6.43 16.27
N ALA A 146 18.75 -6.73 15.40
CA ALA A 146 17.37 -6.87 15.81
C ALA A 146 16.78 -8.11 15.15
N SER A 147 16.10 -8.89 15.98
CA SER A 147 15.39 -10.09 15.59
C SER A 147 13.92 -9.70 15.47
N TRP A 148 13.42 -9.68 14.24
CA TRP A 148 12.03 -9.35 13.96
C TRP A 148 11.35 -10.56 13.32
N ARG A 149 10.08 -10.76 13.68
CA ARG A 149 9.18 -11.61 12.88
C ARG A 149 8.43 -10.70 11.92
N CYS A 150 8.61 -10.95 10.62
CA CYS A 150 7.86 -10.24 9.59
C CYS A 150 6.46 -10.83 9.48
N CYS A 151 5.48 -10.19 10.13
CA CYS A 151 4.07 -10.47 9.90
C CYS A 151 3.60 -9.63 8.70
N PHE A 152 3.68 -10.18 7.49
CA PHE A 152 3.02 -9.57 6.34
C PHE A 152 1.57 -10.02 6.30
N ALA A 153 0.63 -9.08 6.33
CA ALA A 153 -0.80 -9.36 6.16
C ALA A 153 -1.08 -9.70 4.68
N ARG A 154 -0.74 -10.94 4.28
CA ARG A 154 -1.10 -11.52 2.99
C ARG A 154 -2.52 -12.06 3.05
N ASP A 155 -3.54 -11.20 3.11
CA ASP A 155 -4.88 -11.60 2.62
C ASP A 155 -5.85 -10.41 2.48
N ALA A 156 -5.94 -9.84 1.28
CA ALA A 156 -7.08 -9.01 0.89
C ALA A 156 -8.15 -9.83 0.14
N SER A 157 -7.86 -11.07 -0.29
CA SER A 157 -8.73 -11.87 -1.16
C SER A 157 -9.68 -12.81 -0.40
N ARG A 158 -9.48 -13.04 0.91
CA ARG A 158 -10.47 -13.71 1.78
C ARG A 158 -11.40 -12.79 2.57
N ALA A 159 -11.65 -11.57 2.09
CA ALA A 159 -12.65 -10.65 2.66
C ALA A 159 -14.11 -11.03 2.37
N ARG A 160 -14.47 -12.33 2.42
CA ARG A 160 -15.86 -12.82 2.31
C ARG A 160 -16.44 -13.34 3.63
N SER A 161 -15.69 -13.25 4.74
CA SER A 161 -16.23 -13.42 6.09
C SER A 161 -16.37 -12.05 6.77
N ARG A 162 -17.56 -11.78 7.32
CA ARG A 162 -18.01 -10.49 7.88
C ARG A 162 -17.34 -10.11 9.21
N ARG A 163 -16.04 -10.31 9.36
CA ARG A 163 -15.26 -9.68 10.43
C ARG A 163 -13.91 -9.23 9.86
N PRO A 164 -13.65 -7.93 9.79
CA PRO A 164 -12.33 -7.43 9.49
C PRO A 164 -11.37 -7.93 10.60
N CYS A 165 -10.52 -8.93 10.32
CA CYS A 165 -9.42 -9.35 11.20
C CYS A 165 -8.24 -8.38 11.13
N TRP A 166 -8.53 -7.10 11.36
CA TRP A 166 -7.57 -6.09 11.73
C TRP A 166 -7.66 -6.16 13.25
N TRP A 167 -6.57 -6.46 13.95
CA TRP A 167 -6.56 -6.68 15.41
C TRP A 167 -7.04 -8.07 15.85
N LEU A 168 -6.14 -9.05 15.83
CA LEU A 168 -5.98 -10.09 16.86
C LEU A 168 -4.86 -11.05 16.41
N ALA A 169 -3.68 -10.51 16.11
CA ALA A 169 -2.47 -11.26 16.39
C ALA A 169 -2.32 -11.19 17.91
N SER A 170 -2.60 -12.29 18.61
CA SER A 170 -2.33 -12.41 20.03
C SER A 170 -0.88 -11.96 20.31
N PRO A 171 -0.65 -11.06 21.29
CA PRO A 171 0.67 -10.48 21.57
C PRO A 171 1.69 -11.49 22.14
N THR A 172 1.36 -12.77 22.20
CA THR A 172 2.23 -13.82 22.76
C THR A 172 3.13 -14.50 21.73
N ALA A 173 2.97 -14.27 20.42
CA ALA A 173 3.79 -14.94 19.39
C ALA A 173 4.80 -14.02 18.66
N CYS A 174 4.62 -12.70 18.74
CA CYS A 174 5.60 -11.71 18.30
C CYS A 174 6.27 -11.07 19.51
N SER A 175 7.00 -11.85 20.30
CA SER A 175 7.97 -11.27 21.21
C SER A 175 9.15 -10.78 20.37
N ALA A 176 9.42 -9.47 20.36
CA ALA A 176 10.72 -8.96 19.94
C ALA A 176 11.81 -9.74 20.69
N GLY A 177 12.64 -10.47 19.94
CA GLY A 177 13.76 -11.22 20.50
C GLY A 177 14.64 -10.25 21.27
N ARG A 178 14.94 -10.60 22.53
CA ARG A 178 15.75 -9.81 23.46
C ARG A 178 17.05 -9.39 22.75
N ALA A 179 17.23 -8.09 22.51
CA ALA A 179 18.43 -7.56 21.88
C ALA A 179 19.63 -7.84 22.80
N SER A 180 20.48 -8.81 22.43
CA SER A 180 21.77 -9.01 23.09
C SER A 180 22.70 -7.87 22.65
N GLU A 181 23.03 -6.99 23.58
CA GLU A 181 23.97 -5.89 23.36
C GLU A 181 25.39 -6.45 23.32
N SER A 182 25.90 -6.76 22.12
CA SER A 182 27.31 -7.02 21.92
C SER A 182 28.04 -5.68 21.74
N THR A 183 28.55 -5.16 22.84
CA THR A 183 29.47 -4.02 22.85
C THR A 183 30.79 -4.48 22.23
N GLN A 184 30.94 -4.33 20.91
CA GLN A 184 32.25 -4.47 20.27
C GLN A 184 33.04 -3.20 20.58
N GLY A 185 33.93 -3.30 21.56
CA GLY A 185 34.96 -2.31 21.82
C GLY A 185 35.85 -2.17 20.59
N SER A 186 36.03 -0.92 20.17
CA SER A 186 37.05 -0.46 19.23
C SER A 186 38.44 -0.54 19.83
#